data_AF-A0A6I1MSU7-F1
#
_entry.id   AF-A0A6I1MSU7-F1
#
_cell.length_a   1.000
_cell.length_b   1.000
_cell.length_c   1.000
_cell.angle_alpha   90.00
_cell.angle_beta   90.00
_cell.angle_gamma   90.00
#
_symmetry.space_group_name_H-M   'P 1'
#
loop_
_entity.id
_entity.type
_entity.pdbx_description
1 polymer ?
#
loop_
_entity_poly.entity_id
_entity_poly.type
_entity_poly.pdbx_seq_one_letter_code
_entity_poly.pdbx_strand_id
1 'polypeptide(L)'
;MLKSLPTLILTSALCLSAQAAHYPFQPTTVADYSNTDARDVSTKRLRLAISTEGLKPDQDVKIGDLIFCSSTACFRPSPKSYVTIHSTLEGRATILFDSSVPYGEIKSIYFGETPGQKTVSGQVSLKAPLVLGKDVQGADILVVLKKKISTGKVVYFPQQAVSSYLDNEAEVVYYDPASAASVQLPLGVNLRIPAGATENAQIFSVAVRNVGNAYPSIDIFPYIETKKEFSVTSEVMARGKSATIVPQTPEPTSGVTRSSVSSDSSGTVTKKFTKTGLLKISRLDREGDANSLNASSNAVVVNQCWETLSNPANQNTIESYLQQTGFLNVNWCENTAPFVHIGIINTMGVQASAGLAYSAKYPEVMNLKTISELNSLSKSAITVNGFYWAGDEGTGPNQTGRPSGYAKFGNEMIGVNYTSGVSQGNKRVLATVNNNYRGKWLDYDKIYNFLPDTFVISSSTSIRKDGVCTTDTLKNRWSALGEKDGRYVVISSTSDGETSAYDLCTIFSLLKIDNAIRLDGGPSTGMTFGSTLVNPLTGWARLKYGSQRHIAYSVKFWK
;
A
#
# COMPACT_ATOMS: atom_id res chain seq x y z
N MET A 1 -44.59 -66.67 -57.99
CA MET A 1 -45.26 -65.39 -57.68
C MET A 1 -45.44 -65.32 -56.17
N LEU A 2 -44.59 -64.51 -55.51
CA LEU A 2 -44.95 -63.27 -54.77
C LEU A 2 -45.53 -63.57 -53.37
N LYS A 3 -45.04 -63.02 -52.24
CA LYS A 3 -43.94 -62.10 -51.91
C LYS A 3 -43.68 -62.25 -50.41
N SER A 4 -42.41 -62.32 -50.01
CA SER A 4 -41.93 -62.21 -48.63
C SER A 4 -42.07 -60.78 -48.11
N LEU A 5 -42.66 -60.60 -46.92
CA LEU A 5 -42.62 -59.34 -46.17
C LEU A 5 -41.38 -59.31 -45.25
N PRO A 6 -40.65 -58.18 -45.15
CA PRO A 6 -39.46 -58.07 -44.33
C PRO A 6 -39.79 -57.63 -42.89
N THR A 7 -39.08 -58.24 -41.95
CA THR A 7 -39.02 -57.90 -40.53
C THR A 7 -38.34 -56.54 -40.35
N LEU A 8 -39.07 -55.58 -39.77
CA LEU A 8 -38.56 -54.25 -39.43
C LEU A 8 -37.73 -54.34 -38.14
N ILE A 9 -36.41 -54.27 -38.25
CA ILE A 9 -35.51 -54.11 -37.10
C ILE A 9 -35.49 -52.62 -36.72
N LEU A 10 -36.12 -52.29 -35.60
CA LEU A 10 -36.12 -50.96 -35.02
C LEU A 10 -34.77 -50.74 -34.30
N THR A 11 -33.83 -50.06 -34.95
CA THR A 11 -32.60 -49.57 -34.32
C THR A 11 -32.93 -48.32 -33.51
N SER A 12 -33.09 -48.50 -32.20
CA SER A 12 -33.18 -47.41 -31.22
C SER A 12 -31.83 -46.66 -31.17
N ALA A 13 -31.79 -45.49 -31.81
CA ALA A 13 -30.72 -44.52 -31.67
C ALA A 13 -30.76 -43.96 -30.23
N LEU A 14 -29.81 -44.39 -29.40
CA LEU A 14 -29.50 -43.76 -28.12
C LEU A 14 -28.90 -42.38 -28.41
N CYS A 15 -29.74 -41.35 -28.43
CA CYS A 15 -29.31 -39.97 -28.23
C CYS A 15 -28.69 -39.85 -26.83
N LEU A 16 -27.35 -39.90 -26.76
CA LEU A 16 -26.60 -39.36 -25.63
C LEU A 16 -26.88 -37.85 -25.55
N SER A 17 -27.88 -37.48 -24.75
CA SER A 17 -28.05 -36.11 -24.32
C SER A 17 -26.83 -35.74 -23.49
N ALA A 18 -26.10 -34.69 -23.91
CA ALA A 18 -25.08 -34.08 -23.09
C ALA A 18 -25.73 -33.70 -21.75
N GLN A 19 -25.28 -34.33 -20.65
CA GLN A 19 -25.73 -33.95 -19.32
C GLN A 19 -25.39 -32.47 -19.12
N ALA A 20 -26.41 -31.64 -18.98
CA ALA A 20 -26.22 -30.26 -18.55
C ALA A 20 -25.48 -30.30 -17.22
N ALA A 21 -24.30 -29.66 -17.16
CA ALA A 21 -23.54 -29.57 -15.92
C ALA A 21 -24.46 -28.99 -14.82
N HIS A 22 -24.65 -29.75 -13.74
CA HIS A 22 -25.55 -29.37 -12.66
C HIS A 22 -24.88 -28.31 -11.79
N TYR A 23 -25.15 -27.03 -12.06
CA TYR A 23 -24.71 -25.91 -11.23
C TYR A 23 -25.64 -25.75 -10.02
N PRO A 24 -25.15 -25.28 -8.85
CA PRO A 24 -25.97 -25.13 -7.66
C PRO A 24 -27.08 -24.07 -7.84
N PHE A 25 -26.86 -23.10 -8.72
CA PHE A 25 -27.83 -22.04 -9.06
C PHE A 25 -27.80 -21.74 -10.55
N GLN A 26 -28.88 -21.16 -11.08
CA GLN A 26 -28.92 -20.68 -12.45
C GLN A 26 -27.92 -19.52 -12.63
N PRO A 27 -26.95 -19.62 -13.56
CA PRO A 27 -25.93 -18.61 -13.69
C PRO A 27 -26.45 -17.32 -14.34
N THR A 28 -26.18 -16.18 -13.72
CA THR A 28 -26.47 -14.85 -14.26
C THR A 28 -25.27 -14.32 -15.04
N THR A 29 -25.48 -13.82 -16.25
CA THR A 29 -24.38 -13.24 -17.04
C THR A 29 -23.84 -11.97 -16.40
N VAL A 30 -22.51 -11.85 -16.34
CA VAL A 30 -21.82 -10.64 -15.87
C VAL A 30 -21.11 -9.94 -17.02
N ALA A 31 -21.04 -8.62 -16.96
CA ALA A 31 -20.39 -7.80 -17.98
C ALA A 31 -18.87 -7.83 -17.83
N ASP A 32 -18.16 -7.61 -18.94
CA ASP A 32 -16.73 -7.34 -18.92
C ASP A 32 -16.44 -6.05 -18.14
N TYR A 33 -15.32 -6.03 -17.43
CA TYR A 33 -14.94 -4.90 -16.62
C TYR A 33 -14.52 -3.72 -17.50
N SER A 34 -15.10 -2.54 -17.22
CA SER A 34 -14.70 -1.28 -17.83
C SER A 34 -14.19 -0.29 -16.78
N ASN A 35 -13.32 0.65 -17.17
CA ASN A 35 -12.84 1.69 -16.25
C ASN A 35 -13.95 2.61 -15.73
N THR A 36 -15.11 2.65 -16.39
CA THR A 36 -16.30 3.34 -15.90
C THR A 36 -16.94 2.61 -14.71
N ASP A 37 -16.85 1.28 -14.67
CA ASP A 37 -17.38 0.45 -13.56
C ASP A 37 -16.55 0.59 -12.29
N ALA A 38 -15.30 1.08 -12.39
CA ALA A 38 -14.47 1.42 -11.24
C ALA A 38 -15.15 2.43 -10.28
N ARG A 39 -16.15 3.16 -10.77
CA ARG A 39 -16.94 4.14 -10.01
C ARG A 39 -18.26 3.59 -9.49
N ASP A 40 -18.68 2.42 -9.96
CA ASP A 40 -19.90 1.76 -9.50
C ASP A 40 -19.63 1.07 -8.16
N VAL A 41 -20.36 1.51 -7.13
CA VAL A 41 -20.26 0.97 -5.78
C VAL A 41 -21.07 -0.31 -5.56
N SER A 42 -21.67 -0.89 -6.60
CA SER A 42 -22.47 -2.12 -6.52
C SER A 42 -21.77 -3.37 -7.06
N THR A 43 -20.67 -3.19 -7.80
CA THR A 43 -19.88 -4.28 -8.39
C THR A 43 -18.39 -4.15 -8.04
N LYS A 44 -17.64 -5.24 -8.21
CA LYS A 44 -16.18 -5.30 -8.06
C LYS A 44 -15.55 -6.03 -9.25
N ARG A 45 -14.32 -5.64 -9.57
CA ARG A 45 -13.52 -6.31 -10.60
C ARG A 45 -13.12 -7.71 -10.14
N LEU A 46 -13.33 -8.70 -10.99
CA LEU A 46 -12.85 -10.06 -10.81
C LEU A 46 -12.09 -10.49 -12.07
N ARG A 47 -10.85 -10.94 -11.90
CA ARG A 47 -10.09 -11.59 -12.97
C ARG A 47 -9.81 -13.04 -12.62
N LEU A 48 -9.84 -13.89 -13.64
CA LEU A 48 -9.41 -15.27 -13.50
C LEU A 48 -8.28 -15.56 -14.48
N ALA A 49 -7.19 -16.05 -13.91
CA ALA A 49 -6.03 -16.54 -14.61
C ALA A 49 -5.94 -18.06 -14.52
N ILE A 50 -5.42 -18.68 -15.57
CA ILE A 50 -5.07 -20.10 -15.58
C ILE A 50 -3.57 -20.30 -15.84
N SER A 51 -3.01 -21.34 -15.25
CA SER A 51 -1.65 -21.81 -15.53
C SER A 51 -1.62 -23.33 -15.69
N THR A 52 -0.49 -23.84 -16.18
CA THR A 52 -0.22 -25.29 -16.26
C THR A 52 1.13 -25.59 -15.62
N GLU A 53 1.27 -26.78 -15.03
CA GLU A 53 2.55 -27.28 -14.49
C GLU A 53 3.60 -27.50 -15.62
N GLY A 54 3.15 -27.63 -16.87
CA GLY A 54 4.02 -27.83 -18.03
C GLY A 54 4.88 -26.60 -18.36
N LEU A 55 6.20 -26.77 -18.42
CA LEU A 55 7.14 -25.68 -18.69
C LEU A 55 6.99 -25.05 -20.08
N LYS A 56 6.47 -25.81 -21.06
CA LYS A 56 6.24 -25.31 -22.43
C LYS A 56 4.80 -24.80 -22.57
N PRO A 57 4.59 -23.64 -23.19
CA PRO A 57 3.24 -23.16 -23.48
C PRO A 57 2.48 -24.14 -24.37
N ASP A 58 1.18 -24.32 -24.09
CA ASP A 58 0.29 -25.09 -24.96
C ASP A 58 -0.71 -24.14 -25.63
N GLN A 59 -0.68 -24.11 -26.95
CA GLN A 59 -1.48 -23.20 -27.79
C GLN A 59 -2.80 -23.84 -28.20
N ASP A 60 -3.75 -22.98 -28.58
CA ASP A 60 -5.07 -23.34 -29.11
C ASP A 60 -5.90 -24.20 -28.16
N VAL A 61 -5.77 -23.95 -26.85
CA VAL A 61 -6.59 -24.62 -25.85
C VAL A 61 -7.96 -23.95 -25.80
N LYS A 62 -9.00 -24.73 -26.07
CA LYS A 62 -10.38 -24.26 -26.12
C LYS A 62 -10.98 -24.17 -24.72
N ILE A 63 -11.57 -23.03 -24.41
CA ILE A 63 -12.33 -22.78 -23.18
C ILE A 63 -13.82 -22.84 -23.52
N GLY A 64 -14.54 -23.68 -22.77
CA GLY A 64 -16.00 -23.78 -22.87
C GLY A 64 -16.72 -22.74 -22.00
N ASP A 65 -17.88 -23.13 -21.49
CA ASP A 65 -18.57 -22.36 -20.46
C ASP A 65 -17.68 -22.21 -19.22
N LEU A 66 -17.68 -21.01 -18.65
CA LEU A 66 -17.02 -20.72 -17.38
C LEU A 66 -18.07 -20.16 -16.43
N ILE A 67 -18.19 -20.75 -15.24
CA ILE A 67 -19.13 -20.31 -14.21
C ILE A 67 -18.42 -20.29 -12.87
N PHE A 68 -18.67 -19.25 -12.07
CA PHE A 68 -18.24 -19.21 -10.68
C PHE A 68 -19.45 -19.06 -9.76
N CYS A 69 -19.45 -19.75 -8.64
CA CYS A 69 -20.60 -19.85 -7.76
C CYS A 69 -20.24 -19.52 -6.31
N SER A 70 -21.22 -18.91 -5.65
CA SER A 70 -21.29 -18.67 -4.22
C SER A 70 -22.16 -19.75 -3.55
N SER A 71 -22.49 -19.54 -2.27
CA SER A 71 -23.52 -20.31 -1.57
C SER A 71 -24.96 -19.98 -1.98
N THR A 72 -25.17 -18.90 -2.75
CA THR A 72 -26.51 -18.33 -3.05
C THR A 72 -26.74 -17.93 -4.50
N ALA A 73 -25.69 -17.84 -5.33
CA ALA A 73 -25.76 -17.38 -6.71
C ALA A 73 -24.63 -17.97 -7.56
N CYS A 74 -24.82 -18.00 -8.88
CA CYS A 74 -23.79 -18.33 -9.86
C CYS A 74 -23.72 -17.22 -10.91
N PHE A 75 -22.53 -17.01 -11.45
CA PHE A 75 -22.25 -15.96 -12.41
C PHE A 75 -21.52 -16.54 -13.62
N ARG A 76 -21.86 -16.02 -14.80
CA ARG A 76 -21.31 -16.44 -16.10
C ARG A 76 -20.60 -15.26 -16.76
N PRO A 77 -19.26 -15.19 -16.72
CA PRO A 77 -18.48 -14.23 -17.50
C PRO A 77 -18.37 -14.68 -18.97
N SER A 78 -17.77 -13.83 -19.80
CA SER A 78 -17.45 -14.13 -21.20
C SER A 78 -15.96 -14.46 -21.34
N PRO A 79 -15.53 -15.73 -21.19
CA PRO A 79 -14.11 -16.08 -21.31
C PRO A 79 -13.63 -16.03 -22.77
N LYS A 80 -12.32 -15.83 -22.95
CA LYS A 80 -11.66 -16.08 -24.24
C LYS A 80 -11.86 -17.53 -24.67
N SER A 81 -12.39 -17.74 -25.87
CA SER A 81 -12.72 -19.08 -26.37
C SER A 81 -11.50 -19.95 -26.69
N TYR A 82 -10.37 -19.34 -27.08
CA TYR A 82 -9.10 -20.02 -27.31
C TYR A 82 -7.98 -19.25 -26.64
N VAL A 83 -7.07 -19.97 -26.01
CA VAL A 83 -5.94 -19.39 -25.29
C VAL A 83 -4.68 -20.21 -25.42
N THR A 84 -3.54 -19.54 -25.23
CA THR A 84 -2.27 -20.19 -24.94
C THR A 84 -2.12 -20.28 -23.42
N ILE A 85 -1.92 -21.49 -22.90
CA ILE A 85 -1.71 -21.71 -21.46
C ILE A 85 -0.21 -21.72 -21.18
N HIS A 86 0.23 -20.88 -20.26
CA HIS A 86 1.62 -20.76 -19.83
C HIS A 86 1.83 -21.34 -18.44
N SER A 87 3.09 -21.68 -18.11
CA SER A 87 3.53 -21.88 -16.72
C SER A 87 3.79 -20.54 -16.04
N THR A 88 3.98 -20.56 -14.72
CA THR A 88 4.22 -19.36 -13.92
C THR A 88 5.70 -18.95 -13.82
N LEU A 89 6.56 -19.40 -14.74
CA LEU A 89 8.02 -19.17 -14.69
C LEU A 89 8.40 -17.68 -14.63
N GLU A 90 7.63 -16.82 -15.29
CA GLU A 90 7.85 -15.37 -15.32
C GLU A 90 6.91 -14.62 -14.36
N GLY A 91 6.26 -15.34 -13.43
CA GLY A 91 5.25 -14.76 -12.54
C GLY A 91 3.93 -14.43 -13.23
N ARG A 92 3.72 -14.91 -14.47
CA ARG A 92 2.55 -14.62 -15.30
C ARG A 92 1.67 -15.85 -15.45
N ALA A 93 0.40 -15.61 -15.70
CA ALA A 93 -0.60 -16.63 -16.02
C ALA A 93 -1.53 -16.10 -17.13
N THR A 94 -2.29 -17.00 -17.76
CA THR A 94 -3.18 -16.67 -18.87
C THR A 94 -4.50 -16.13 -18.34
N ILE A 95 -4.76 -14.84 -18.52
CA ILE A 95 -6.05 -14.22 -18.15
C ILE A 95 -7.17 -14.68 -19.10
N LEU A 96 -8.18 -15.36 -18.54
CA LEU A 96 -9.35 -15.85 -19.27
C LEU A 96 -10.44 -14.80 -19.39
N PHE A 97 -10.70 -14.02 -18.33
CA PHE A 97 -11.68 -12.94 -18.32
C PHE A 97 -11.30 -11.87 -17.29
N ASP A 98 -11.94 -10.72 -17.44
CA ASP A 98 -11.89 -9.56 -16.54
C ASP A 98 -13.30 -8.95 -16.50
N SER A 99 -14.03 -9.17 -15.40
CA SER A 99 -15.48 -8.88 -15.33
C SER A 99 -15.87 -8.08 -14.09
N SER A 100 -16.98 -7.35 -14.21
CA SER A 100 -17.63 -6.65 -13.11
C SER A 100 -18.66 -7.57 -12.45
N VAL A 101 -18.42 -7.94 -11.19
CA VAL A 101 -19.22 -8.92 -10.44
C VAL A 101 -19.88 -8.25 -9.24
N PRO A 102 -21.16 -8.53 -8.94
CA PRO A 102 -21.82 -8.02 -7.73
C PRO A 102 -21.11 -8.45 -6.44
N TYR A 103 -21.41 -7.74 -5.34
CA TYR A 103 -20.93 -8.14 -4.02
C TYR A 103 -21.39 -9.54 -3.65
N GLY A 104 -20.51 -10.27 -2.99
CA GLY A 104 -20.79 -11.63 -2.59
C GLY A 104 -19.55 -12.44 -2.31
N GLU A 105 -19.78 -13.74 -2.18
CA GLU A 105 -18.76 -14.73 -1.92
C GLU A 105 -18.53 -15.56 -3.18
N ILE A 106 -17.32 -16.00 -3.45
CA ILE A 106 -17.02 -16.97 -4.51
C ILE A 106 -16.39 -18.19 -3.85
N LYS A 107 -16.94 -19.38 -4.12
CA LYS A 107 -16.50 -20.65 -3.53
C LYS A 107 -15.93 -21.61 -4.56
N SER A 108 -16.58 -21.72 -5.71
CA SER A 108 -16.24 -22.73 -6.71
C SER A 108 -16.29 -22.18 -8.12
N ILE A 109 -15.53 -22.84 -9.00
CA ILE A 109 -15.32 -22.49 -10.41
C ILE A 109 -15.57 -23.75 -11.22
N TYR A 110 -16.37 -23.62 -12.28
CA TYR A 110 -16.78 -24.69 -13.17
C TYR A 110 -16.35 -24.35 -14.59
N PHE A 111 -15.66 -25.28 -15.23
CA PHE A 111 -15.31 -25.29 -16.64
C PHE A 111 -16.21 -26.32 -17.32
N GLY A 112 -17.16 -25.85 -18.11
CA GLY A 112 -18.11 -26.68 -18.85
C GLY A 112 -17.40 -27.51 -19.92
N GLU A 113 -17.93 -28.70 -20.17
CA GLU A 113 -17.41 -29.54 -21.25
C GLU A 113 -17.62 -28.86 -22.60
N THR A 114 -16.65 -29.03 -23.50
CA THR A 114 -16.71 -28.46 -24.83
C THR A 114 -15.94 -29.35 -25.80
N PRO A 115 -16.46 -29.57 -27.02
CA PRO A 115 -15.77 -30.39 -28.01
C PRO A 115 -14.51 -29.69 -28.52
N GLY A 116 -13.40 -30.44 -28.62
CA GLY A 116 -12.12 -29.97 -29.14
C GLY A 116 -11.00 -31.01 -28.99
N GLN A 117 -9.82 -30.72 -29.57
CA GLN A 117 -8.62 -31.54 -29.41
C GLN A 117 -7.84 -31.21 -28.13
N LYS A 118 -7.88 -29.94 -27.70
CA LYS A 118 -7.32 -29.45 -26.45
C LYS A 118 -8.39 -28.62 -25.75
N THR A 119 -8.84 -29.04 -24.58
CA THR A 119 -9.97 -28.41 -23.89
C THR A 119 -9.70 -28.29 -22.40
N VAL A 120 -10.38 -27.34 -21.74
CA VAL A 120 -10.44 -27.26 -20.28
C VAL A 120 -11.83 -27.72 -19.83
N SER A 121 -11.90 -28.62 -18.85
CA SER A 121 -13.17 -29.05 -18.25
C SER A 121 -13.01 -29.50 -16.80
N GLY A 122 -14.09 -29.46 -16.04
CA GLY A 122 -14.14 -29.89 -14.65
C GLY A 122 -14.45 -28.75 -13.68
N GLN A 123 -14.22 -28.97 -12.40
CA GLN A 123 -14.55 -28.01 -11.34
C GLN A 123 -13.47 -27.96 -10.27
N VAL A 124 -13.37 -26.82 -9.59
CA VAL A 124 -12.46 -26.63 -8.46
C VAL A 124 -13.09 -25.69 -7.44
N SER A 125 -12.80 -25.92 -6.17
CA SER A 125 -13.17 -25.01 -5.08
C SER A 125 -11.97 -24.19 -4.65
N LEU A 126 -12.20 -22.93 -4.27
CA LEU A 126 -11.22 -22.12 -3.59
C LEU A 126 -10.98 -22.69 -2.19
N LYS A 127 -9.72 -22.73 -1.76
CA LYS A 127 -9.35 -23.21 -0.41
C LYS A 127 -10.02 -22.40 0.70
N ALA A 128 -10.16 -21.10 0.48
CA ALA A 128 -10.95 -20.19 1.29
C ALA A 128 -11.89 -19.42 0.37
N PRO A 129 -13.16 -19.21 0.75
CA PRO A 129 -14.06 -18.40 -0.05
C PRO A 129 -13.55 -16.97 -0.23
N LEU A 130 -13.65 -16.44 -1.44
CA LEU A 130 -13.30 -15.07 -1.76
C LEU A 130 -14.49 -14.16 -1.49
N VAL A 131 -14.34 -13.19 -0.57
CA VAL A 131 -15.40 -12.23 -0.24
C VAL A 131 -15.16 -10.92 -0.98
N LEU A 132 -16.00 -10.59 -1.95
CA LEU A 132 -16.03 -9.32 -2.66
C LEU A 132 -16.99 -8.36 -1.94
N GLY A 133 -16.43 -7.46 -1.13
CA GLY A 133 -17.17 -6.45 -0.36
C GLY A 133 -16.80 -5.01 -0.74
N LYS A 134 -17.43 -4.04 -0.08
CA LYS A 134 -17.21 -2.61 -0.34
C LYS A 134 -15.74 -2.16 -0.16
N ASP A 135 -15.02 -2.80 0.76
CA ASP A 135 -13.70 -2.38 1.24
C ASP A 135 -12.52 -2.87 0.38
N VAL A 136 -12.80 -3.61 -0.71
CA VAL A 136 -11.77 -4.13 -1.60
C VAL A 136 -11.93 -3.57 -3.01
N GLN A 137 -10.83 -3.45 -3.74
CA GLN A 137 -10.84 -2.91 -5.11
C GLN A 137 -11.30 -3.97 -6.15
N GLY A 138 -11.15 -5.24 -5.82
CA GLY A 138 -11.44 -6.37 -6.68
C GLY A 138 -10.66 -7.60 -6.23
N ALA A 139 -10.58 -8.62 -7.07
CA ALA A 139 -9.79 -9.80 -6.79
C ALA A 139 -9.27 -10.50 -8.05
N ASP A 140 -8.19 -11.24 -7.85
CA ASP A 140 -7.63 -12.18 -8.81
C ASP A 140 -7.85 -13.60 -8.31
N ILE A 141 -8.16 -14.50 -9.24
CA ILE A 141 -8.19 -15.94 -9.04
C ILE A 141 -7.16 -16.58 -9.96
N LEU A 142 -6.37 -17.50 -9.43
CA LEU A 142 -5.47 -18.37 -10.19
C LEU A 142 -5.99 -19.79 -10.10
N VAL A 143 -6.19 -20.44 -11.24
CA VAL A 143 -6.49 -21.86 -11.34
C VAL A 143 -5.31 -22.58 -11.98
N VAL A 144 -4.71 -23.52 -11.25
CA VAL A 144 -3.66 -24.39 -11.78
C VAL A 144 -4.32 -25.60 -12.44
N LEU A 145 -4.03 -25.77 -13.73
CA LEU A 145 -4.57 -26.84 -14.55
C LEU A 145 -3.56 -27.98 -14.67
N LYS A 146 -4.07 -29.21 -14.62
CA LYS A 146 -3.30 -30.41 -14.89
C LYS A 146 -3.71 -31.03 -16.21
N LYS A 147 -2.70 -31.38 -17.00
CA LYS A 147 -2.86 -31.97 -18.32
C LYS A 147 -3.11 -33.48 -18.21
N LYS A 148 -4.16 -33.96 -18.86
CA LYS A 148 -4.41 -35.40 -19.09
C LYS A 148 -4.51 -35.66 -20.59
N ILE A 149 -3.84 -36.71 -21.05
CA ILE A 149 -3.96 -37.17 -22.42
C ILE A 149 -4.84 -38.41 -22.41
N SER A 150 -5.93 -38.40 -23.18
CA SER A 150 -6.84 -39.54 -23.30
C SER A 150 -7.28 -39.66 -24.75
N THR A 151 -7.07 -40.83 -25.37
CA THR A 151 -7.53 -41.14 -26.74
C THR A 151 -7.09 -40.10 -27.79
N GLY A 152 -5.86 -39.59 -27.70
CA GLY A 152 -5.32 -38.58 -28.61
C GLY A 152 -5.81 -37.15 -28.38
N LYS A 153 -6.73 -36.93 -27.43
CA LYS A 153 -7.19 -35.61 -26.98
C LYS A 153 -6.46 -35.19 -25.71
N VAL A 154 -6.22 -33.90 -25.60
CA VAL A 154 -5.68 -33.26 -24.39
C VAL A 154 -6.83 -32.62 -23.63
N VAL A 155 -7.02 -33.02 -22.38
CA VAL A 155 -8.00 -32.41 -21.48
C VAL A 155 -7.24 -31.85 -20.28
N TYR A 156 -7.44 -30.56 -20.02
CA TYR A 156 -6.96 -29.88 -18.83
C TYR A 156 -8.06 -29.88 -17.79
N PHE A 157 -7.73 -30.34 -16.59
CA PHE A 157 -8.65 -30.29 -15.46
C PHE A 157 -8.11 -29.36 -14.38
N PRO A 158 -8.96 -28.57 -13.72
CA PRO A 158 -8.53 -27.70 -12.64
C PRO A 158 -8.17 -28.54 -11.41
N GLN A 159 -6.96 -28.35 -10.90
CA GLN A 159 -6.44 -29.10 -9.74
C GLN A 159 -6.49 -28.26 -8.47
N GLN A 160 -6.11 -26.99 -8.57
CA GLN A 160 -6.07 -26.08 -7.44
C GLN A 160 -6.57 -24.70 -7.88
N ALA A 161 -7.25 -24.00 -6.98
CA ALA A 161 -7.58 -22.60 -7.15
C ALA A 161 -7.20 -21.80 -5.90
N VAL A 162 -6.66 -20.60 -6.10
CA VAL A 162 -6.33 -19.63 -5.06
C VAL A 162 -6.81 -18.27 -5.50
N SER A 163 -7.12 -17.41 -4.53
CA SER A 163 -7.53 -16.03 -4.78
C SER A 163 -6.71 -15.06 -3.95
N SER A 164 -6.56 -13.84 -4.45
CA SER A 164 -6.00 -12.70 -3.72
C SER A 164 -6.75 -11.43 -4.08
N TYR A 165 -6.78 -10.47 -3.16
CA TYR A 165 -7.39 -9.18 -3.43
C TYR A 165 -6.54 -8.36 -4.40
N LEU A 166 -7.23 -7.67 -5.29
CA LEU A 166 -6.61 -6.83 -6.29
C LEU A 166 -5.97 -5.62 -5.62
N ASP A 167 -4.75 -5.32 -6.05
CA ASP A 167 -4.10 -4.04 -5.79
C ASP A 167 -3.77 -3.39 -7.13
N ASN A 168 -4.41 -2.27 -7.42
CA ASN A 168 -4.22 -1.58 -8.70
C ASN A 168 -2.86 -0.88 -8.83
N GLU A 169 -2.09 -0.74 -7.75
CA GLU A 169 -0.78 -0.10 -7.74
C GLU A 169 0.39 -1.10 -7.65
N ALA A 170 0.11 -2.40 -7.73
CA ALA A 170 1.11 -3.44 -7.57
C ALA A 170 1.12 -4.41 -8.76
N GLU A 171 2.28 -5.02 -8.98
CA GLU A 171 2.41 -6.10 -9.94
C GLU A 171 1.84 -7.40 -9.35
N VAL A 172 1.00 -8.08 -10.13
CA VAL A 172 0.44 -9.36 -9.74
C VAL A 172 1.35 -10.48 -10.22
N VAL A 173 1.89 -11.24 -9.27
CA VAL A 173 2.77 -12.37 -9.50
C VAL A 173 2.02 -13.67 -9.19
N TYR A 174 1.69 -14.40 -10.25
CA TYR A 174 1.14 -15.74 -10.16
C TYR A 174 2.26 -16.75 -9.92
N TYR A 175 2.11 -17.63 -8.94
CA TYR A 175 3.13 -18.62 -8.58
C TYR A 175 2.52 -20.01 -8.37
N ASP A 176 3.03 -20.98 -9.12
CA ASP A 176 2.80 -22.41 -8.93
C ASP A 176 4.06 -23.09 -8.35
N PRO A 177 3.97 -23.75 -7.17
CA PRO A 177 5.06 -24.47 -6.54
C PRO A 177 5.76 -25.51 -7.41
N ALA A 178 5.11 -26.00 -8.47
CA ALA A 178 5.71 -26.95 -9.41
C ALA A 178 6.95 -26.38 -10.14
N SER A 179 7.10 -25.06 -10.21
CA SER A 179 8.21 -24.41 -10.92
C SER A 179 8.78 -23.21 -10.15
N ALA A 180 10.04 -22.86 -10.43
CA ALA A 180 10.63 -21.64 -9.90
C ALA A 180 10.19 -20.45 -10.76
N ALA A 181 9.91 -19.31 -10.13
CA ALA A 181 9.57 -18.08 -10.82
C ALA A 181 10.70 -17.05 -10.73
N SER A 182 10.95 -16.34 -11.82
CA SER A 182 11.86 -15.19 -11.91
C SER A 182 11.12 -14.03 -12.57
N VAL A 183 10.84 -12.99 -11.81
CA VAL A 183 9.96 -11.89 -12.21
C VAL A 183 10.77 -10.60 -12.27
N GLN A 184 10.74 -9.96 -13.43
CA GLN A 184 11.25 -8.60 -13.56
C GLN A 184 10.17 -7.61 -13.12
N LEU A 185 10.49 -6.81 -12.12
CA LEU A 185 9.63 -5.81 -11.53
C LEU A 185 10.13 -4.39 -11.89
N PRO A 186 9.31 -3.35 -11.67
CA PRO A 186 9.72 -1.97 -11.88
C PRO A 186 10.98 -1.58 -11.08
N LEU A 187 11.59 -0.45 -11.45
CA LEU A 187 12.77 0.12 -10.78
C LEU A 187 13.98 -0.84 -10.74
N GLY A 188 14.11 -1.71 -11.75
CA GLY A 188 15.26 -2.61 -11.88
C GLY A 188 15.28 -3.77 -10.87
N VAL A 189 14.14 -4.06 -10.23
CA VAL A 189 14.03 -5.13 -9.23
C VAL A 189 13.78 -6.46 -9.91
N ASN A 190 14.48 -7.51 -9.49
CA ASN A 190 14.21 -8.90 -9.89
C ASN A 190 13.83 -9.74 -8.66
N LEU A 191 12.64 -10.35 -8.69
CA LEU A 191 12.16 -11.25 -7.65
C LEU A 191 12.31 -12.69 -8.11
N ARG A 192 12.94 -13.55 -7.31
CA ARG A 192 13.02 -14.99 -7.54
C ARG A 192 12.34 -15.76 -6.42
N ILE A 193 11.48 -16.69 -6.83
CA ILE A 193 10.73 -17.59 -5.97
C ILE A 193 11.13 -19.02 -6.36
N PRO A 194 11.83 -19.79 -5.52
CA PRO A 194 12.27 -21.14 -5.89
C PRO A 194 11.08 -22.10 -6.02
N ALA A 195 11.24 -23.22 -6.73
CA ALA A 195 10.21 -24.26 -6.79
C ALA A 195 9.97 -24.86 -5.39
N GLY A 196 8.69 -25.06 -5.03
CA GLY A 196 8.27 -25.55 -3.71
C GLY A 196 8.50 -24.56 -2.56
N ALA A 197 8.60 -23.25 -2.84
CA ALA A 197 8.75 -22.24 -1.80
C ALA A 197 7.47 -22.03 -0.97
N THR A 198 6.31 -22.32 -1.56
CA THR A 198 5.04 -22.43 -0.84
C THR A 198 4.46 -23.83 -1.02
N GLU A 199 3.54 -24.21 -0.14
CA GLU A 199 2.87 -25.51 -0.23
C GLU A 199 1.87 -25.59 -1.38
N ASN A 200 1.17 -24.50 -1.62
CA ASN A 200 0.08 -24.38 -2.57
C ASN A 200 0.38 -23.20 -3.51
N ALA A 201 -0.24 -23.18 -4.69
CA ALA A 201 -0.21 -22.01 -5.57
C ALA A 201 -0.62 -20.72 -4.83
N GLN A 202 0.00 -19.60 -5.22
CA GLN A 202 -0.21 -18.29 -4.61
C GLN A 202 -0.30 -17.18 -5.66
N ILE A 203 -0.97 -16.10 -5.28
CA ILE A 203 -0.98 -14.83 -6.01
C ILE A 203 -0.37 -13.78 -5.09
N PHE A 204 0.77 -13.25 -5.48
CA PHE A 204 1.44 -12.18 -4.74
C PHE A 204 1.15 -10.82 -5.39
N SER A 205 0.80 -9.85 -4.58
CA SER A 205 0.75 -8.43 -4.95
C SER A 205 2.06 -7.78 -4.52
N VAL A 206 2.90 -7.44 -5.50
CA VAL A 206 4.25 -6.92 -5.30
C VAL A 206 4.33 -5.45 -5.66
N ALA A 207 4.39 -4.57 -4.65
CA ALA A 207 4.54 -3.14 -4.84
C ALA A 207 6.00 -2.72 -4.70
N VAL A 208 6.58 -2.15 -5.76
CA VAL A 208 7.95 -1.61 -5.76
C VAL A 208 7.89 -0.09 -5.83
N ARG A 209 8.45 0.60 -4.83
CA ARG A 209 8.28 2.05 -4.66
C ARG A 209 9.59 2.78 -4.41
N ASN A 210 9.72 3.95 -5.02
CA ASN A 210 10.77 4.90 -4.68
C ASN A 210 10.33 5.73 -3.47
N VAL A 211 10.99 5.51 -2.34
CA VAL A 211 10.74 6.21 -1.07
C VAL A 211 11.85 7.22 -0.72
N GLY A 212 12.69 7.59 -1.71
CA GLY A 212 13.78 8.55 -1.53
C GLY A 212 15.11 7.93 -1.13
N ASN A 213 15.15 6.63 -0.90
CA ASN A 213 16.36 5.87 -0.59
C ASN A 213 17.11 5.46 -1.86
N ALA A 214 18.36 4.98 -1.71
CA ALA A 214 19.18 4.52 -2.82
C ALA A 214 18.61 3.27 -3.53
N TYR A 215 17.84 2.46 -2.80
CA TYR A 215 17.13 1.28 -3.32
C TYR A 215 15.63 1.44 -3.07
N PRO A 216 14.77 0.85 -3.92
CA PRO A 216 13.33 0.91 -3.72
C PRO A 216 12.90 0.10 -2.49
N SER A 217 11.77 0.49 -1.90
CA SER A 217 11.05 -0.36 -0.93
C SER A 217 10.18 -1.35 -1.69
N ILE A 218 10.07 -2.58 -1.19
CA ILE A 218 9.29 -3.64 -1.85
C ILE A 218 8.33 -4.26 -0.84
N ASP A 219 7.04 -4.22 -1.11
CA ASP A 219 6.01 -4.87 -0.29
C ASP A 219 5.43 -6.07 -1.03
N ILE A 220 5.57 -7.27 -0.45
CA ILE A 220 5.07 -8.53 -1.03
C ILE A 220 3.91 -9.03 -0.15
N PHE A 221 2.69 -8.93 -0.66
CA PHE A 221 1.48 -9.42 0.01
C PHE A 221 0.93 -10.67 -0.71
N PRO A 222 0.34 -11.68 -0.03
CA PRO A 222 0.09 -11.78 1.42
C PRO A 222 1.37 -11.97 2.24
N TYR A 223 1.29 -11.68 3.53
CA TYR A 223 2.40 -11.86 4.48
C TYR A 223 2.36 -13.29 5.02
N ILE A 224 3.28 -14.12 4.52
CA ILE A 224 3.35 -15.56 4.80
C ILE A 224 4.80 -15.96 5.05
N GLU A 225 4.98 -17.02 5.84
CA GLU A 225 6.25 -17.73 5.96
C GLU A 225 6.39 -18.71 4.78
N THR A 226 7.60 -18.85 4.26
CA THR A 226 7.92 -19.65 3.07
C THR A 226 8.80 -20.85 3.44
N LYS A 227 8.61 -21.97 2.75
CA LYS A 227 9.37 -23.22 2.97
C LYS A 227 10.81 -23.13 2.46
N LYS A 228 11.08 -22.20 1.54
CA LYS A 228 12.39 -21.91 0.96
C LYS A 228 12.57 -20.40 0.81
N GLU A 229 13.82 -19.95 0.86
CA GLU A 229 14.17 -18.55 0.75
C GLU A 229 13.79 -17.97 -0.62
N PHE A 230 13.06 -16.86 -0.60
CA PHE A 230 12.92 -16.00 -1.77
C PHE A 230 14.18 -15.15 -1.88
N SER A 231 14.44 -14.57 -3.07
CA SER A 231 15.48 -13.57 -3.21
C SER A 231 15.00 -12.41 -4.06
N VAL A 232 15.37 -11.19 -3.65
CA VAL A 232 15.20 -9.99 -4.45
C VAL A 232 16.57 -9.41 -4.77
N THR A 233 16.79 -9.13 -6.04
CA THR A 233 17.95 -8.39 -6.52
C THR A 233 17.52 -6.99 -6.95
N SER A 234 18.22 -5.96 -6.51
CA SER A 234 17.95 -4.56 -6.87
C SER A 234 19.23 -3.82 -7.21
N GLU A 235 19.14 -2.91 -8.17
CA GLU A 235 20.19 -1.96 -8.49
C GLU A 235 19.97 -0.63 -7.77
N VAL A 236 21.02 0.17 -7.66
CA VAL A 236 20.92 1.54 -7.14
C VAL A 236 20.05 2.36 -8.08
N MET A 237 19.03 3.03 -7.54
CA MET A 237 18.17 3.91 -8.32
C MET A 237 18.92 5.20 -8.69
N ALA A 238 18.82 5.61 -9.96
CA ALA A 238 19.32 6.91 -10.38
C ALA A 238 18.53 8.03 -9.67
N ARG A 239 19.22 8.94 -8.99
CA ARG A 239 18.59 10.13 -8.40
C ARG A 239 18.33 11.15 -9.52
N GLY A 240 17.07 11.31 -9.91
CA GLY A 240 16.66 12.38 -10.81
C GLY A 240 16.88 13.76 -10.20
N LYS A 241 17.19 14.77 -11.03
CA LYS A 241 17.15 16.17 -10.62
C LYS A 241 15.69 16.58 -10.40
N SER A 242 15.25 16.73 -9.15
CA SER A 242 13.92 17.25 -8.85
C SER A 242 13.91 18.78 -8.94
N ALA A 243 12.86 19.35 -9.53
CA ALA A 243 12.65 20.80 -9.57
C ALA A 243 12.11 21.37 -8.25
N THR A 244 11.80 20.51 -7.27
CA THR A 244 11.32 20.91 -5.93
C THR A 244 12.46 20.89 -4.93
N ILE A 245 12.41 21.75 -3.91
CA ILE A 245 13.36 21.71 -2.79
C ILE A 245 13.20 20.37 -2.09
N VAL A 246 14.22 19.52 -2.20
CA VAL A 246 14.33 18.28 -1.44
C VAL A 246 15.17 18.60 -0.20
N PRO A 247 14.63 18.45 1.02
CA PRO A 247 15.39 18.63 2.24
C PRO A 247 16.64 17.76 2.24
N GLN A 248 17.77 18.32 2.67
CA GLN A 248 19.01 17.57 2.75
C GLN A 248 18.93 16.51 3.85
N THR A 249 19.70 15.44 3.70
CA THR A 249 19.79 14.34 4.68
C THR A 249 21.22 14.25 5.18
N PRO A 250 21.52 14.70 6.41
CA PRO A 250 22.85 14.64 6.96
C PRO A 250 23.16 13.21 7.43
N GLU A 251 24.41 12.82 7.34
CA GLU A 251 24.92 11.60 7.98
C GLU A 251 25.25 11.90 9.45
N PRO A 252 25.01 10.97 10.39
CA PRO A 252 25.41 11.16 11.78
C PRO A 252 26.94 11.11 11.92
N THR A 253 27.50 12.06 12.68
CA THR A 253 28.91 12.05 13.07
C THR A 253 29.17 10.85 13.99
N SER A 254 29.95 9.87 13.52
CA SER A 254 30.23 8.67 14.30
C SER A 254 31.48 8.85 15.17
N GLY A 255 31.38 8.54 16.48
CA GLY A 255 32.55 8.35 17.36
C GLY A 255 33.26 6.99 17.17
N VAL A 256 32.79 6.18 16.22
CA VAL A 256 33.35 4.89 15.84
C VAL A 256 33.32 4.82 14.32
N THR A 257 34.42 4.42 13.71
CA THR A 257 34.60 4.24 12.27
C THR A 257 33.54 3.29 11.71
N ARG A 258 32.40 3.82 11.26
CA ARG A 258 31.69 3.20 10.15
C ARG A 258 32.45 3.65 8.92
N SER A 259 33.03 2.68 8.19
CA SER A 259 33.57 2.92 6.86
C SER A 259 32.63 3.86 6.13
N SER A 260 33.16 5.03 5.78
CA SER A 260 32.51 6.00 4.92
C SER A 260 32.03 5.23 3.68
N VAL A 261 30.75 4.88 3.66
CA VAL A 261 30.14 4.35 2.45
C VAL A 261 29.99 5.58 1.58
N SER A 262 30.99 5.77 0.72
CA SER A 262 31.04 6.84 -0.25
C SER A 262 29.68 6.96 -0.94
N SER A 263 29.20 8.21 -0.97
CA SER A 263 28.34 8.69 -2.05
C SER A 263 28.91 8.17 -3.37
N ASP A 264 28.04 7.55 -4.17
CA ASP A 264 28.32 6.93 -5.45
C ASP A 264 29.18 5.65 -5.43
N SER A 265 28.51 4.56 -5.75
CA SER A 265 29.08 3.43 -6.51
C SER A 265 27.93 2.51 -6.93
N SER A 266 27.85 2.23 -8.22
CA SER A 266 27.03 1.19 -8.78
C SER A 266 27.13 -0.10 -7.95
N GLY A 267 26.00 -0.72 -7.66
CA GLY A 267 26.00 -1.91 -6.82
C GLY A 267 24.64 -2.59 -6.81
N THR A 268 24.60 -3.75 -7.46
CA THR A 268 23.50 -4.70 -7.33
C THR A 268 23.54 -5.33 -5.95
N VAL A 269 22.41 -5.32 -5.23
CA VAL A 269 22.24 -5.95 -3.92
C VAL A 269 21.25 -7.09 -4.06
N THR A 270 21.52 -8.22 -3.40
CA THR A 270 20.58 -9.35 -3.32
C THR A 270 20.21 -9.62 -1.87
N LYS A 271 18.92 -9.51 -1.55
CA LYS A 271 18.37 -9.82 -0.23
C LYS A 271 17.60 -11.13 -0.30
N LYS A 272 17.90 -12.05 0.62
CA LYS A 272 17.14 -13.28 0.82
C LYS A 272 16.21 -13.16 2.02
N PHE A 273 15.08 -13.86 1.97
CA PHE A 273 14.08 -13.81 3.04
C PHE A 273 13.19 -15.05 3.02
N THR A 274 12.68 -15.44 4.19
CA THR A 274 11.69 -16.53 4.33
C THR A 274 10.30 -16.06 4.74
N LYS A 275 10.13 -14.75 4.90
CA LYS A 275 8.83 -14.14 5.21
C LYS A 275 8.53 -13.03 4.22
N THR A 276 7.38 -13.09 3.57
CA THR A 276 6.91 -11.99 2.72
C THR A 276 6.39 -10.84 3.58
N GLY A 277 6.53 -9.62 3.09
CA GLY A 277 6.31 -8.40 3.87
C GLY A 277 6.89 -7.19 3.18
N LEU A 278 7.00 -6.09 3.94
CA LEU A 278 7.81 -4.95 3.53
C LEU A 278 9.30 -5.30 3.66
N LEU A 279 10.03 -5.12 2.57
CA LEU A 279 11.47 -5.28 2.47
C LEU A 279 12.11 -3.91 2.27
N LYS A 280 12.98 -3.53 3.21
CA LYS A 280 13.91 -2.40 3.08
C LYS A 280 15.25 -2.96 2.61
N ILE A 281 15.69 -2.55 1.42
CA ILE A 281 16.97 -2.95 0.83
C ILE A 281 18.02 -1.89 1.14
N SER A 282 19.19 -2.34 1.58
CA SER A 282 20.32 -1.51 1.93
C SER A 282 21.62 -2.14 1.44
N ARG A 283 22.70 -1.34 1.35
CA ARG A 283 24.03 -1.86 1.00
C ARG A 283 24.57 -2.89 2.01
N LEU A 284 24.06 -2.90 3.24
CA LEU A 284 24.45 -3.86 4.28
C LEU A 284 23.93 -5.28 3.98
N ASP A 285 22.95 -5.42 3.08
CA ASP A 285 22.46 -6.72 2.62
C ASP A 285 23.40 -7.38 1.57
N ARG A 286 24.63 -6.87 1.35
CA ARG A 286 25.60 -7.41 0.35
C ARG A 286 26.30 -8.70 0.78
N GLU A 287 26.30 -9.05 2.06
CA GLU A 287 26.97 -10.25 2.57
C GLU A 287 25.93 -11.31 2.96
N GLY A 288 26.10 -12.52 2.43
CA GLY A 288 25.18 -13.65 2.57
C GLY A 288 25.14 -14.25 3.97
N ASP A 289 24.81 -13.45 4.99
CA ASP A 289 24.47 -13.94 6.31
C ASP A 289 23.04 -14.49 6.29
N ALA A 290 22.95 -15.78 5.98
CA ALA A 290 21.77 -16.64 6.09
C ALA A 290 21.26 -16.81 7.55
N ASN A 291 21.51 -15.84 8.43
CA ASN A 291 21.07 -15.83 9.83
C ASN A 291 20.68 -14.44 10.36
N SER A 292 20.51 -13.42 9.50
CA SER A 292 19.89 -12.17 9.94
C SER A 292 18.52 -12.01 9.30
N LEU A 293 17.49 -11.83 10.16
CA LEU A 293 16.10 -11.46 9.84
C LEU A 293 15.04 -12.57 9.75
N ASN A 294 15.29 -13.76 10.31
CA ASN A 294 14.20 -14.56 10.86
C ASN A 294 14.03 -14.22 12.35
N ALA A 295 13.03 -13.41 12.66
CA ALA A 295 12.54 -13.09 14.01
C ALA A 295 13.60 -12.69 15.07
N SER A 296 13.56 -11.44 15.52
CA SER A 296 14.15 -11.00 16.80
C SER A 296 15.65 -11.28 17.02
N SER A 297 16.51 -10.34 16.65
CA SER A 297 17.81 -10.06 17.28
C SER A 297 18.09 -8.57 17.04
N ASN A 298 17.95 -7.64 18.00
CA ASN A 298 18.65 -7.51 19.27
C ASN A 298 20.13 -7.88 19.15
N ALA A 299 20.97 -6.84 19.02
CA ALA A 299 22.43 -6.78 18.82
C ALA A 299 22.86 -6.96 17.35
N VAL A 300 23.40 -5.98 16.62
CA VAL A 300 24.41 -4.92 16.90
C VAL A 300 24.18 -3.82 15.85
N VAL A 301 23.91 -2.53 16.08
CA VAL A 301 24.29 -1.53 17.10
C VAL A 301 23.02 -0.96 17.71
N VAL A 302 22.75 -1.20 18.99
CA VAL A 302 21.69 -0.46 19.71
C VAL A 302 22.25 0.91 20.06
N ASN A 303 22.39 1.77 19.06
CA ASN A 303 22.24 3.19 19.32
C ASN A 303 20.75 3.41 19.20
N GLN A 304 20.04 3.54 20.33
CA GLN A 304 18.65 3.98 20.29
C GLN A 304 18.58 5.27 19.45
N CYS A 305 17.52 5.49 18.66
CA CYS A 305 17.32 6.73 17.90
C CYS A 305 17.64 7.97 18.76
N TRP A 306 17.23 7.92 20.03
CA TRP A 306 17.55 8.89 21.07
C TRP A 306 19.05 9.15 21.23
N GLU A 307 19.90 8.13 21.35
CA GLU A 307 21.33 8.31 21.57
C GLU A 307 21.98 9.06 20.39
N THR A 308 21.65 8.65 19.17
CA THR A 308 22.12 9.31 17.96
C THR A 308 21.65 10.76 17.90
N LEU A 309 20.37 11.02 18.18
CA LEU A 309 19.83 12.38 18.19
C LEU A 309 20.43 13.22 19.33
N SER A 310 20.67 12.64 20.51
CA SER A 310 21.16 13.37 21.70
C SER A 310 22.63 13.76 21.62
N ASN A 311 23.40 13.15 20.70
CA ASN A 311 24.82 13.41 20.53
C ASN A 311 25.06 14.90 20.15
N PRO A 312 25.89 15.65 20.91
CA PRO A 312 26.15 17.06 20.65
C PRO A 312 26.72 17.36 19.24
N ALA A 313 27.55 16.47 18.69
CA ALA A 313 28.09 16.64 17.34
C ALA A 313 26.97 16.55 16.30
N ASN A 314 26.06 15.58 16.44
CA ASN A 314 24.90 15.42 15.57
C ASN A 314 23.92 16.60 15.70
N GLN A 315 23.73 17.12 16.91
CA GLN A 315 22.95 18.35 17.12
C GLN A 315 23.59 19.54 16.37
N ASN A 316 24.91 19.73 16.47
CA ASN A 316 25.62 20.78 15.74
C ASN A 316 25.51 20.60 14.21
N THR A 317 25.54 19.36 13.71
CA THR A 317 25.28 19.06 12.29
C THR A 317 23.87 19.49 11.90
N ILE A 318 22.85 19.12 12.67
CA ILE A 318 21.45 19.53 12.42
C ILE A 318 21.35 21.06 12.32
N GLU A 319 21.93 21.79 13.29
CA GLU A 319 21.93 23.25 13.31
C GLU A 319 22.60 23.86 12.07
N SER A 320 23.78 23.35 11.70
CA SER A 320 24.56 23.86 10.58
C SER A 320 23.81 23.71 9.24
N TYR A 321 23.17 22.56 9.02
CA TYR A 321 22.38 22.33 7.81
C TYR A 321 21.11 23.18 7.77
N LEU A 322 20.44 23.35 8.91
CA LEU A 322 19.23 24.18 9.01
C LEU A 322 19.53 25.65 8.72
N GLN A 323 20.67 26.17 9.15
CA GLN A 323 21.10 27.53 8.84
C GLN A 323 21.33 27.75 7.34
N GLN A 324 21.81 26.73 6.63
CA GLN A 324 22.10 26.82 5.19
C GLN A 324 20.85 26.66 4.32
N THR A 325 19.97 25.74 4.68
CA THR A 325 18.91 25.27 3.77
C THR A 325 17.50 25.64 4.20
N GLY A 326 17.27 25.82 5.52
CA GLY A 326 15.96 26.01 6.13
C GLY A 326 15.13 24.72 6.30
N PHE A 327 15.51 23.61 5.64
CA PHE A 327 14.76 22.35 5.65
C PHE A 327 15.70 21.15 5.73
N LEU A 328 15.42 20.26 6.68
CA LEU A 328 16.22 19.07 6.94
C LEU A 328 15.34 17.83 7.02
N ASN A 329 15.80 16.73 6.42
CA ASN A 329 15.30 15.38 6.68
C ASN A 329 16.32 14.63 7.54
N VAL A 330 15.91 14.20 8.73
CA VAL A 330 16.72 13.35 9.62
C VAL A 330 16.14 11.93 9.57
N ASN A 331 16.82 11.04 8.85
CA ASN A 331 16.40 9.65 8.61
C ASN A 331 17.01 8.62 9.60
N TRP A 332 17.69 9.10 10.65
CA TRP A 332 18.47 8.25 11.57
C TRP A 332 17.61 7.28 12.40
N CYS A 333 16.30 7.49 12.41
CA CYS A 333 15.34 6.73 13.20
C CYS A 333 14.40 5.89 12.33
N GLU A 334 14.68 5.69 11.04
CA GLU A 334 13.81 4.91 10.14
C GLU A 334 13.88 3.40 10.39
N ASN A 335 15.04 2.91 10.84
CA ASN A 335 15.30 1.48 11.10
C ASN A 335 15.52 1.16 12.59
N THR A 336 15.40 2.17 13.45
CA THR A 336 15.55 2.04 14.90
C THR A 336 14.36 2.68 15.57
N ALA A 337 13.81 2.04 16.61
CA ALA A 337 12.70 2.60 17.37
C ALA A 337 12.95 4.08 17.74
N PRO A 338 11.97 4.97 17.50
CA PRO A 338 10.57 4.66 17.28
C PRO A 338 10.11 4.53 15.81
N PHE A 339 11.01 4.27 14.86
CA PHE A 339 10.67 3.97 13.46
C PHE A 339 9.96 5.11 12.72
N VAL A 340 10.58 6.29 12.70
CA VAL A 340 9.99 7.53 12.18
C VAL A 340 10.90 8.26 11.20
N HIS A 341 10.26 8.98 10.28
CA HIS A 341 10.86 10.07 9.51
C HIS A 341 10.74 11.37 10.27
N ILE A 342 11.79 12.20 10.27
CA ILE A 342 11.82 13.48 10.99
C ILE A 342 12.15 14.60 10.01
N GLY A 343 11.24 15.56 9.85
CA GLY A 343 11.46 16.81 9.14
C GLY A 343 11.69 17.95 10.12
N ILE A 344 12.77 18.71 9.94
CA ILE A 344 13.05 19.92 10.74
C ILE A 344 13.05 21.13 9.82
N ILE A 345 12.33 22.17 10.21
CA ILE A 345 12.15 23.40 9.44
C ILE A 345 12.55 24.58 10.31
N ASN A 346 13.33 25.50 9.74
CA ASN A 346 13.62 26.78 10.36
C ASN A 346 12.96 27.90 9.54
N THR A 347 11.90 28.48 10.09
CA THR A 347 11.18 29.62 9.50
C THR A 347 11.83 30.96 9.83
N MET A 348 12.81 30.99 10.74
CA MET A 348 13.60 32.19 11.04
C MET A 348 14.73 32.37 10.02
N GLY A 349 14.73 33.50 9.29
CA GLY A 349 15.84 33.94 8.44
C GLY A 349 15.91 33.31 7.02
N VAL A 350 15.44 32.08 6.82
CA VAL A 350 15.64 31.32 5.56
C VAL A 350 14.39 31.27 4.64
N GLN A 351 13.44 32.21 4.80
CA GLN A 351 12.18 32.31 4.04
C GLN A 351 11.34 31.01 4.02
N ALA A 352 11.43 30.13 5.03
CA ALA A 352 10.49 29.00 5.12
C ALA A 352 9.15 29.45 5.71
N SER A 353 8.05 28.97 5.12
CA SER A 353 6.68 29.24 5.54
C SER A 353 5.95 27.95 5.92
N ALA A 354 4.99 28.05 6.84
CA ALA A 354 4.11 26.96 7.25
C ALA A 354 2.66 27.28 6.87
N GLY A 355 1.86 26.25 6.60
CA GLY A 355 0.50 26.43 6.11
C GLY A 355 -0.24 25.12 5.89
N LEU A 356 -1.41 25.22 5.25
CA LEU A 356 -2.26 24.06 4.94
C LEU A 356 -2.38 23.86 3.43
N ALA A 357 -2.46 22.60 3.00
CA ALA A 357 -2.87 22.22 1.65
C ALA A 357 -4.18 21.44 1.73
N TYR A 358 -5.16 21.85 0.93
CA TYR A 358 -6.48 21.24 0.86
C TYR A 358 -7.12 21.56 -0.49
N SER A 359 -8.19 20.84 -0.82
CA SER A 359 -9.04 21.12 -1.98
C SER A 359 -10.46 21.36 -1.49
N ALA A 360 -10.87 22.63 -1.42
CA ALA A 360 -12.22 22.98 -0.97
C ALA A 360 -13.28 22.52 -1.98
N LYS A 361 -14.36 21.92 -1.46
CA LYS A 361 -15.60 21.66 -2.20
C LYS A 361 -16.64 22.74 -1.90
N TYR A 362 -16.81 23.04 -0.62
CA TYR A 362 -17.63 24.12 -0.04
C TYR A 362 -16.94 24.61 1.25
N PRO A 363 -17.39 25.71 1.88
CA PRO A 363 -16.84 26.12 3.18
C PRO A 363 -16.79 24.97 4.18
N GLU A 364 -15.62 24.78 4.81
CA GLU A 364 -15.33 23.71 5.80
C GLU A 364 -15.46 22.25 5.28
N VAL A 365 -15.69 22.05 3.97
CA VAL A 365 -15.81 20.71 3.34
C VAL A 365 -14.75 20.54 2.27
N MET A 366 -13.89 19.55 2.45
CA MET A 366 -12.78 19.26 1.53
C MET A 366 -13.06 18.04 0.67
N ASN A 367 -12.61 18.10 -0.58
CA ASN A 367 -12.41 16.89 -1.37
C ASN A 367 -11.20 16.14 -0.80
N LEU A 368 -11.38 14.85 -0.50
CA LEU A 368 -10.28 14.03 -0.02
C LEU A 368 -9.26 13.81 -1.14
N LYS A 369 -7.99 13.98 -0.80
CA LYS A 369 -6.84 13.88 -1.71
C LYS A 369 -5.73 13.09 -1.04
N THR A 370 -4.96 12.35 -1.82
CA THR A 370 -3.73 11.73 -1.31
C THR A 370 -2.74 12.82 -0.89
N ILE A 371 -1.83 12.52 0.05
CA ILE A 371 -0.85 13.52 0.49
C ILE A 371 0.07 13.96 -0.66
N SER A 372 0.37 13.07 -1.61
CA SER A 372 1.10 13.41 -2.83
C SER A 372 0.34 14.41 -3.71
N GLU A 373 -0.96 14.23 -3.93
CA GLU A 373 -1.78 15.21 -4.67
C GLU A 373 -1.81 16.57 -3.97
N LEU A 374 -1.98 16.59 -2.65
CA LEU A 374 -1.97 17.82 -1.85
C LEU A 374 -0.62 18.54 -1.95
N ASN A 375 0.48 17.80 -1.90
CA ASN A 375 1.81 18.33 -2.06
C ASN A 375 2.06 18.88 -3.48
N SER A 376 1.52 18.22 -4.52
CA SER A 376 1.60 18.71 -5.90
C SER A 376 0.88 20.05 -6.10
N LEU A 377 -0.23 20.28 -5.38
CA LEU A 377 -0.94 21.56 -5.40
C LEU A 377 -0.11 22.70 -4.77
N SER A 378 0.74 22.38 -3.79
CA SER A 378 1.46 23.38 -3.00
C SER A 378 2.97 23.47 -3.27
N LYS A 379 3.55 22.55 -4.04
CA LYS A 379 4.99 22.46 -4.36
C LYS A 379 5.89 22.57 -3.12
N SER A 380 5.50 21.87 -2.06
CA SER A 380 6.11 22.02 -0.75
C SER A 380 7.39 21.19 -0.60
N ALA A 381 8.30 21.67 0.24
CA ALA A 381 9.53 20.94 0.58
C ALA A 381 9.22 19.78 1.54
N ILE A 382 8.27 20.00 2.46
CA ILE A 382 7.79 18.99 3.40
C ILE A 382 6.27 19.09 3.49
N THR A 383 5.59 17.96 3.38
CA THR A 383 4.14 17.85 3.64
C THR A 383 3.89 16.69 4.60
N VAL A 384 3.05 16.89 5.62
CA VAL A 384 2.60 15.84 6.57
C VAL A 384 1.08 15.91 6.72
N ASN A 385 0.40 14.78 6.90
CA ASN A 385 -1.07 14.76 7.02
C ASN A 385 -1.60 15.66 8.15
N GLY A 386 -2.83 16.15 8.03
CA GLY A 386 -3.51 16.91 9.09
C GLY A 386 -3.95 16.05 10.29
N PHE A 387 -4.63 16.67 11.25
CA PHE A 387 -5.33 15.96 12.33
C PHE A 387 -6.65 15.34 11.84
N TYR A 388 -7.30 14.58 12.72
CA TYR A 388 -8.52 13.83 12.45
C TYR A 388 -9.59 14.63 11.69
N TRP A 389 -10.31 13.97 10.78
CA TRP A 389 -11.45 14.53 10.05
C TRP A 389 -12.69 13.65 10.22
N ALA A 390 -13.86 14.28 10.13
CA ALA A 390 -15.15 13.61 10.03
C ALA A 390 -15.62 13.57 8.57
N GLY A 391 -16.25 12.47 8.15
CA GLY A 391 -16.75 12.31 6.79
C GLY A 391 -16.42 10.93 6.23
N ASP A 392 -16.18 10.90 4.93
CA ASP A 392 -15.88 9.67 4.19
C ASP A 392 -14.54 9.05 4.61
N GLU A 393 -14.42 7.75 4.35
CA GLU A 393 -13.31 6.94 4.85
C GLU A 393 -11.99 7.15 4.07
N GLY A 394 -11.96 7.85 2.95
CA GLY A 394 -10.73 8.08 2.19
C GLY A 394 -10.24 6.88 1.36
N THR A 395 -11.15 5.98 0.98
CA THR A 395 -10.90 4.81 0.12
C THR A 395 -10.75 5.15 -1.36
N GLY A 396 -11.02 6.39 -1.77
CA GLY A 396 -10.86 6.78 -3.16
C GLY A 396 -11.20 8.24 -3.47
N PRO A 397 -11.10 8.62 -4.76
CA PRO A 397 -11.42 9.96 -5.22
C PRO A 397 -12.92 10.26 -5.09
N ASN A 398 -13.28 11.55 -5.07
CA ASN A 398 -14.64 12.09 -4.93
C ASN A 398 -15.30 11.97 -3.54
N GLN A 399 -14.57 11.43 -2.57
CA GLN A 399 -14.97 11.46 -1.17
C GLN A 399 -14.69 12.82 -0.53
N THR A 400 -15.35 13.11 0.58
CA THR A 400 -15.26 14.39 1.28
C THR A 400 -15.06 14.25 2.78
N GLY A 401 -14.49 15.28 3.40
CA GLY A 401 -14.29 15.33 4.84
C GLY A 401 -14.19 16.75 5.39
N ARG A 402 -14.39 16.87 6.70
CA ARG A 402 -14.28 18.11 7.48
C ARG A 402 -13.26 17.94 8.60
N PRO A 403 -12.28 18.84 8.77
CA PRO A 403 -11.37 18.78 9.91
C PRO A 403 -12.16 18.83 11.24
N SER A 404 -11.84 17.92 12.16
CA SER A 404 -12.50 17.80 13.47
C SER A 404 -11.72 18.54 14.57
N GLY A 405 -11.73 19.87 14.51
CA GLY A 405 -10.87 20.75 15.31
C GLY A 405 -10.50 22.02 14.56
N TYR A 406 -9.76 22.93 15.20
CA TYR A 406 -9.35 24.19 14.57
C TYR A 406 -8.29 23.96 13.50
N ALA A 407 -8.60 24.40 12.28
CA ALA A 407 -7.66 24.48 11.16
C ALA A 407 -7.92 25.77 10.38
N LYS A 408 -6.89 26.59 10.17
CA LYS A 408 -6.99 27.86 9.47
C LYS A 408 -5.74 28.13 8.64
N PHE A 409 -5.92 28.67 7.44
CA PHE A 409 -4.82 29.22 6.66
C PHE A 409 -5.22 30.54 5.98
N GLY A 410 -4.42 31.58 6.15
CA GLY A 410 -4.76 32.94 5.74
C GLY A 410 -6.03 33.43 6.46
N ASN A 411 -7.00 33.90 5.69
CA ASN A 411 -8.31 34.31 6.21
C ASN A 411 -9.35 33.17 6.19
N GLU A 412 -8.99 32.00 5.66
CA GLU A 412 -9.91 30.87 5.52
C GLU A 412 -9.79 29.93 6.72
N MET A 413 -10.90 29.78 7.41
CA MET A 413 -11.04 28.86 8.52
C MET A 413 -11.73 27.62 7.99
N ILE A 414 -10.98 26.52 7.95
CA ILE A 414 -11.38 25.29 7.27
C ILE A 414 -11.85 24.19 8.23
N GLY A 415 -11.57 24.37 9.52
CA GLY A 415 -11.90 23.41 10.56
C GLY A 415 -12.34 24.11 11.83
N VAL A 416 -13.46 23.66 12.36
CA VAL A 416 -14.07 24.13 13.61
C VAL A 416 -14.12 23.03 14.65
N ASN A 417 -14.03 23.40 15.92
CA ASN A 417 -14.09 22.46 17.04
C ASN A 417 -15.53 22.22 17.51
N TYR A 418 -16.44 21.92 16.59
CA TYR A 418 -17.79 21.54 16.96
C TYR A 418 -18.43 20.60 15.93
N THR A 419 -19.43 19.84 16.38
CA THR A 419 -20.31 19.06 15.51
C THR A 419 -21.75 19.29 15.94
N SER A 420 -22.62 19.65 15.00
CA SER A 420 -24.03 19.92 15.27
C SER A 420 -24.26 20.92 16.42
N GLY A 421 -23.42 21.96 16.50
CA GLY A 421 -23.46 23.00 17.53
C GLY A 421 -22.83 22.63 18.88
N VAL A 422 -22.22 21.44 19.04
CA VAL A 422 -21.61 20.98 20.30
C VAL A 422 -20.10 20.97 20.20
N SER A 423 -19.40 21.55 21.18
CA SER A 423 -17.93 21.53 21.27
C SER A 423 -17.39 20.09 21.25
N GLN A 424 -16.33 19.83 20.49
CA GLN A 424 -15.67 18.52 20.46
C GLN A 424 -14.58 18.37 21.54
N GLY A 425 -14.72 19.12 22.64
CA GLY A 425 -13.82 19.12 23.78
C GLY A 425 -12.60 20.04 23.60
N ASN A 426 -11.76 20.07 24.62
CA ASN A 426 -10.56 20.90 24.63
C ASN A 426 -9.52 20.40 23.60
N LYS A 427 -8.91 21.34 22.86
CA LYS A 427 -7.85 21.07 21.89
C LYS A 427 -6.59 21.82 22.29
N ARG A 428 -5.43 21.18 22.09
CA ARG A 428 -4.15 21.90 22.06
C ARG A 428 -4.01 22.53 20.68
N VAL A 429 -3.79 23.83 20.63
CA VAL A 429 -3.76 24.64 19.41
C VAL A 429 -2.39 25.27 19.23
N LEU A 430 -1.85 25.15 18.03
CA LEU A 430 -0.76 25.97 17.53
C LEU A 430 -1.35 27.05 16.63
N ALA A 431 -1.04 28.31 16.91
CA ALA A 431 -1.48 29.47 16.14
C ALA A 431 -0.28 30.39 15.84
N THR A 432 -0.11 30.76 14.56
CA THR A 432 0.99 31.61 14.10
C THR A 432 0.44 32.82 13.35
N VAL A 433 0.87 34.04 13.71
CA VAL A 433 0.44 35.29 13.06
C VAL A 433 1.35 35.57 11.85
N ASN A 434 0.80 36.07 10.74
CA ASN A 434 1.60 36.56 9.62
C ASN A 434 2.66 37.56 10.13
N ASN A 435 3.90 37.39 9.67
CA ASN A 435 5.11 38.15 10.03
C ASN A 435 5.79 37.78 11.36
N ASN A 436 5.12 37.05 12.26
CA ASN A 436 5.77 36.47 13.43
C ASN A 436 5.96 34.98 13.18
N TYR A 437 7.16 34.60 12.76
CA TYR A 437 7.57 33.21 12.52
C TYR A 437 7.48 32.31 13.78
N ARG A 438 6.99 32.81 14.92
CA ARG A 438 6.88 32.11 16.20
C ARG A 438 5.44 31.71 16.49
N GLY A 439 5.24 30.43 16.80
CA GLY A 439 3.95 29.88 17.19
C GLY A 439 3.54 30.27 18.61
N LYS A 440 2.23 30.40 18.81
CA LYS A 440 1.57 30.49 20.11
C LYS A 440 0.87 29.17 20.39
N TRP A 441 1.08 28.63 21.58
CA TRP A 441 0.46 27.40 22.04
C TRP A 441 -0.63 27.70 23.07
N LEU A 442 -1.83 27.22 22.81
CA LEU A 442 -3.02 27.50 23.63
C LEU A 442 -3.83 26.21 23.84
N ASP A 443 -4.53 26.12 24.96
CA ASP A 443 -5.62 25.16 25.12
C ASP A 443 -6.94 25.87 24.84
N TYR A 444 -7.79 25.25 24.04
CA TYR A 444 -8.96 25.91 23.48
C TYR A 444 -10.14 24.96 23.30
N ASP A 445 -11.31 25.35 23.81
CA ASP A 445 -12.54 24.55 23.83
C ASP A 445 -13.77 25.25 23.20
N LYS A 446 -13.62 26.51 22.80
CA LYS A 446 -14.72 27.37 22.36
C LYS A 446 -15.18 27.07 20.92
N ILE A 447 -16.48 26.86 20.73
CA ILE A 447 -17.13 26.46 19.46
C ILE A 447 -16.71 27.35 18.27
N TYR A 448 -16.59 28.67 18.48
CA TYR A 448 -16.16 29.64 17.47
C TYR A 448 -15.23 30.67 18.08
N ASN A 449 -14.06 30.90 17.49
CA ASN A 449 -13.33 32.15 17.68
C ASN A 449 -12.50 32.55 16.48
N PHE A 450 -12.48 33.85 16.28
CA PHE A 450 -11.55 34.55 15.42
C PHE A 450 -10.16 34.48 16.05
N LEU A 451 -9.37 33.49 15.66
CA LEU A 451 -7.92 33.56 15.82
C LEU A 451 -7.41 34.52 14.74
N PRO A 452 -6.85 35.70 15.07
CA PRO A 452 -6.31 36.62 14.07
C PRO A 452 -5.10 36.02 13.32
N ASP A 453 -4.58 34.90 13.83
CA ASP A 453 -3.49 34.11 13.29
C ASP A 453 -3.79 33.60 11.87
N THR A 454 -2.73 33.44 11.08
CA THR A 454 -2.81 33.06 9.66
C THR A 454 -2.50 31.60 9.42
N PHE A 455 -1.94 30.91 10.40
CA PHE A 455 -1.85 29.45 10.40
C PHE A 455 -2.32 28.94 11.75
N VAL A 456 -3.35 28.09 11.75
CA VAL A 456 -3.86 27.44 12.95
C VAL A 456 -3.98 25.96 12.67
N ILE A 457 -3.50 25.15 13.61
CA ILE A 457 -3.72 23.71 13.65
C ILE A 457 -3.92 23.26 15.08
N SER A 458 -4.73 22.22 15.29
CA SER A 458 -5.04 21.73 16.63
C SER A 458 -5.05 20.20 16.71
N SER A 459 -5.12 19.68 17.93
CA SER A 459 -5.36 18.27 18.17
C SER A 459 -5.99 18.06 19.55
N SER A 460 -6.74 16.97 19.68
CA SER A 460 -7.18 16.46 20.99
C SER A 460 -6.05 15.85 21.81
N THR A 461 -4.91 15.52 21.17
CA THR A 461 -3.78 14.87 21.83
C THR A 461 -2.55 15.76 21.77
N SER A 462 -2.11 16.21 22.94
CA SER A 462 -0.78 16.77 23.12
C SER A 462 0.24 15.66 23.36
N ILE A 463 1.35 15.72 22.64
CA ILE A 463 2.51 14.85 22.83
C ILE A 463 3.41 15.43 23.93
N ARG A 464 3.62 16.76 23.86
CA ARG A 464 4.36 17.52 24.85
C ARG A 464 3.64 18.84 25.09
N LYS A 465 3.45 19.19 26.37
CA LYS A 465 2.79 20.40 26.81
C LYS A 465 3.70 21.14 27.78
N ASP A 466 4.19 22.29 27.34
CA ASP A 466 5.03 23.19 28.14
C ASP A 466 6.21 22.45 28.80
N GLY A 467 6.85 21.59 28.01
CA GLY A 467 7.99 20.78 28.43
C GLY A 467 7.64 19.41 29.03
N VAL A 468 6.38 19.18 29.41
CA VAL A 468 5.91 17.94 30.05
C VAL A 468 5.43 16.92 29.01
N CYS A 469 5.92 15.69 29.10
CA CYS A 469 5.53 14.61 28.19
C CYS A 469 4.16 14.01 28.54
N THR A 470 3.44 13.58 27.51
CA THR A 470 2.28 12.71 27.65
C THR A 470 2.68 11.31 28.15
N THR A 471 1.71 10.60 28.74
CA THR A 471 1.82 9.18 29.12
C THR A 471 1.07 8.26 28.16
N ASP A 472 0.56 8.77 27.03
CA ASP A 472 -0.15 7.97 26.02
C ASP A 472 0.81 7.03 25.28
N THR A 473 0.71 5.74 25.60
CA THR A 473 1.51 4.65 25.02
C THR A 473 0.80 3.91 23.88
N LEU A 474 -0.33 4.42 23.36
CA LEU A 474 -1.05 3.78 22.27
C LEU A 474 -0.18 3.71 21.01
N LYS A 475 0.20 2.49 20.64
CA LYS A 475 0.98 2.22 19.43
C LYS A 475 0.10 2.19 18.20
N ASN A 476 0.52 2.95 17.20
CA ASN A 476 -0.05 2.95 15.85
C ASN A 476 0.95 3.65 14.92
N ARG A 477 0.64 3.71 13.63
CA ARG A 477 1.20 4.75 12.77
C ARG A 477 0.66 6.11 13.22
N TRP A 478 1.56 7.02 13.53
CA TRP A 478 1.23 8.40 13.89
C TRP A 478 2.08 9.40 13.12
N SER A 479 1.48 10.55 12.87
CA SER A 479 2.18 11.79 12.54
C SER A 479 2.08 12.78 13.69
N ALA A 480 3.01 13.72 13.76
CA ALA A 480 3.08 14.72 14.80
C ALA A 480 3.71 16.01 14.30
N LEU A 481 3.39 17.11 14.98
CA LEU A 481 3.96 18.42 14.73
C LEU A 481 4.23 19.12 16.06
N GLY A 482 5.41 19.71 16.18
CA GLY A 482 5.77 20.59 17.27
C GLY A 482 6.52 21.82 16.76
N GLU A 483 6.49 22.88 17.55
CA GLU A 483 7.04 24.18 17.19
C GLU A 483 7.63 24.88 18.41
N LYS A 484 8.76 25.56 18.22
CA LYS A 484 9.32 26.51 19.18
C LYS A 484 10.12 27.59 18.44
N ASP A 485 9.78 28.85 18.65
CA ASP A 485 10.52 30.02 18.16
C ASP A 485 10.85 29.97 16.65
N GLY A 486 9.94 29.46 15.83
CA GLY A 486 10.11 29.29 14.39
C GLY A 486 10.91 28.07 13.95
N ARG A 487 11.26 27.18 14.90
CA ARG A 487 11.66 25.81 14.58
C ARG A 487 10.44 24.92 14.61
N TYR A 488 10.11 24.32 13.47
CA TYR A 488 9.12 23.25 13.40
C TYR A 488 9.82 21.90 13.33
N VAL A 489 9.27 20.92 14.05
CA VAL A 489 9.62 19.51 13.91
C VAL A 489 8.34 18.79 13.53
N VAL A 490 8.39 18.07 12.41
CA VAL A 490 7.33 17.18 11.98
C VAL A 490 7.85 15.77 11.94
N ILE A 491 7.04 14.84 12.43
CA ILE A 491 7.40 13.43 12.53
C ILE A 491 6.29 12.61 11.88
N SER A 492 6.65 11.57 11.15
CA SER A 492 5.70 10.59 10.62
C SER A 492 6.29 9.20 10.73
N SER A 493 5.48 8.23 11.16
CA SER A 493 5.91 6.83 11.27
C SER A 493 6.29 6.28 9.90
N THR A 494 7.28 5.38 9.85
CA THR A 494 7.66 4.65 8.64
C THR A 494 6.52 3.73 8.17
N SER A 495 6.61 3.17 6.96
CA SER A 495 5.54 2.37 6.34
C SER A 495 4.99 1.23 7.20
N ASP A 496 5.87 0.52 7.90
CA ASP A 496 5.60 -0.63 8.77
C ASP A 496 5.85 -0.34 10.26
N GLY A 497 6.37 0.85 10.58
CA GLY A 497 6.69 1.25 11.94
C GLY A 497 5.47 1.75 12.68
N GLU A 498 5.36 1.35 13.95
CA GLU A 498 4.41 1.92 14.90
C GLU A 498 5.16 2.63 16.02
N THR A 499 4.60 3.75 16.47
CA THR A 499 5.12 4.58 17.55
C THR A 499 3.98 4.93 18.50
N SER A 500 4.30 5.57 19.62
CA SER A 500 3.32 6.14 20.55
C SER A 500 3.58 7.62 20.79
N ALA A 501 2.60 8.34 21.31
CA ALA A 501 2.79 9.74 21.68
C ALA A 501 3.87 9.90 22.77
N TYR A 502 3.95 8.94 23.69
CA TYR A 502 5.04 8.82 24.67
C TYR A 502 6.42 8.74 24.01
N ASP A 503 6.61 7.81 23.05
CA ASP A 503 7.89 7.63 22.35
C ASP A 503 8.28 8.87 21.53
N LEU A 504 7.30 9.52 20.91
CA LEU A 504 7.51 10.75 20.15
C LEU A 504 7.92 11.94 21.03
N CYS A 505 7.44 12.02 22.28
CA CYS A 505 7.79 13.12 23.18
C CYS A 505 9.30 13.22 23.40
N THR A 506 9.95 12.07 23.55
CA THR A 506 11.39 11.91 23.71
C THR A 506 12.15 12.57 22.54
N ILE A 507 11.70 12.39 21.29
CA ILE A 507 12.31 13.05 20.13
C ILE A 507 12.11 14.57 20.18
N PHE A 508 10.89 15.05 20.44
CA PHE A 508 10.63 16.49 20.57
C PHE A 508 11.48 17.13 21.68
N SER A 509 11.70 16.40 22.78
CA SER A 509 12.58 16.85 23.86
C SER A 509 14.02 17.04 23.43
N LEU A 510 14.61 16.08 22.70
CA LEU A 510 15.97 16.23 22.17
C LEU A 510 16.10 17.39 21.19
N LEU A 511 15.07 17.60 20.38
CA LEU A 511 15.04 18.68 19.39
C LEU A 511 14.60 20.02 19.98
N LYS A 512 14.53 20.10 21.33
CA LYS A 512 14.24 21.30 22.12
C LYS A 512 12.87 21.92 21.83
N ILE A 513 11.90 21.10 21.47
CA ILE A 513 10.52 21.51 21.23
C ILE A 513 9.69 21.25 22.48
N ASP A 514 9.16 22.31 23.09
CA ASP A 514 8.43 22.21 24.37
C ASP A 514 6.95 21.89 24.19
N ASN A 515 6.44 22.10 22.97
CA ASN A 515 5.04 21.91 22.63
C ASN A 515 4.87 21.14 21.33
N ALA A 516 4.09 20.06 21.38
CA ALA A 516 3.81 19.21 20.23
C ALA A 516 2.43 18.56 20.33
N ILE A 517 1.81 18.34 19.16
CA ILE A 517 0.52 17.67 19.01
C ILE A 517 0.63 16.47 18.08
N ARG A 518 -0.22 15.47 18.34
CA ARG A 518 -0.41 14.32 17.45
C ARG A 518 -1.38 14.69 16.32
N LEU A 519 -1.06 14.30 15.10
CA LEU A 519 -1.91 14.44 13.92
C LEU A 519 -2.69 13.14 13.69
N ASP A 520 -3.40 13.00 12.56
CA ASP A 520 -4.18 11.79 12.31
C ASP A 520 -3.28 10.56 12.11
N GLY A 521 -3.79 9.41 12.56
CA GLY A 521 -3.04 8.16 12.67
C GLY A 521 -3.42 7.10 11.65
N GLY A 522 -2.93 5.89 11.90
CA GLY A 522 -3.25 4.71 11.12
C GLY A 522 -2.97 4.91 9.63
N PRO A 523 -3.91 4.53 8.74
CA PRO A 523 -3.72 4.68 7.30
C PRO A 523 -3.65 6.14 6.80
N SER A 524 -4.01 7.13 7.62
CA SER A 524 -3.88 8.55 7.27
C SER A 524 -2.47 9.10 7.45
N THR A 525 -1.63 8.40 8.21
CA THR A 525 -0.23 8.80 8.46
C THR A 525 0.56 8.79 7.17
N GLY A 526 0.98 9.98 6.72
CA GLY A 526 1.74 10.15 5.49
C GLY A 526 2.62 11.39 5.54
N MET A 527 3.76 11.31 4.85
CA MET A 527 4.71 12.40 4.74
C MET A 527 5.40 12.40 3.38
N THR A 528 5.68 13.60 2.86
CA THR A 528 6.50 13.78 1.66
C THR A 528 7.71 14.68 1.94
N PHE A 529 8.83 14.35 1.29
CA PHE A 529 9.99 15.23 1.15
C PHE A 529 10.14 15.59 -0.33
N GLY A 530 9.95 16.88 -0.66
CA GLY A 530 9.67 17.29 -2.02
C GLY A 530 8.48 16.51 -2.59
N SER A 531 8.63 15.94 -3.79
CA SER A 531 7.60 15.11 -4.44
C SER A 531 7.56 13.64 -3.95
N THR A 532 8.47 13.23 -3.08
CA THR A 532 8.65 11.81 -2.72
C THR A 532 7.85 11.47 -1.47
N LEU A 533 6.93 10.52 -1.57
CA LEU A 533 6.29 9.89 -0.41
C LEU A 533 7.28 8.93 0.28
N VAL A 534 7.49 9.09 1.58
CA VAL A 534 8.48 8.29 2.30
C VAL A 534 7.91 7.09 3.06
N ASN A 535 6.61 7.09 3.36
CA ASN A 535 5.96 6.07 4.17
C ASN A 535 4.66 5.54 3.54
N PRO A 536 4.70 4.96 2.31
CA PRO A 536 3.53 4.33 1.71
C PRO A 536 2.86 3.31 2.63
N LEU A 537 1.55 3.15 2.48
CA LEU A 537 0.80 2.06 3.10
C LEU A 537 1.27 0.70 2.55
N THR A 538 1.20 -0.30 3.41
CA THR A 538 1.59 -1.68 3.12
C THR A 538 0.49 -2.65 3.54
N GLY A 539 0.58 -3.90 3.08
CA GLY A 539 -0.33 -4.98 3.49
C GLY A 539 -1.81 -4.65 3.26
N TRP A 540 -2.65 -4.95 4.26
CA TRP A 540 -4.10 -4.74 4.16
C TRP A 540 -4.52 -3.27 4.00
N ALA A 541 -3.82 -2.34 4.65
CA ALA A 541 -4.11 -0.92 4.48
C ALA A 541 -3.87 -0.49 3.03
N ARG A 542 -2.83 -1.04 2.38
CA ARG A 542 -2.55 -0.81 0.96
C ARG A 542 -3.66 -1.35 0.06
N LEU A 543 -4.12 -2.58 0.29
CA LEU A 543 -5.21 -3.17 -0.50
C LEU A 543 -6.50 -2.34 -0.44
N LYS A 544 -6.79 -1.76 0.73
CA LYS A 544 -7.98 -0.95 0.94
C LYS A 544 -7.85 0.45 0.35
N TYR A 545 -6.75 1.15 0.65
CA TYR A 545 -6.62 2.59 0.39
C TYR A 545 -5.67 2.93 -0.78
N GLY A 546 -4.97 1.95 -1.36
CA GLY A 546 -3.83 2.19 -2.25
C GLY A 546 -2.58 2.56 -1.45
N SER A 547 -1.59 3.19 -2.09
CA SER A 547 -0.35 3.63 -1.40
C SER A 547 -0.57 4.65 -0.30
N GLN A 548 -1.65 5.40 -0.38
CA GLN A 548 -1.95 6.53 0.48
C GLN A 548 -3.45 6.63 0.64
N ARG A 549 -3.92 6.77 1.87
CA ARG A 549 -5.31 7.14 2.11
C ARG A 549 -5.58 8.55 1.59
N HIS A 550 -6.77 8.77 1.05
CA HIS A 550 -7.23 10.11 0.70
C HIS A 550 -7.63 10.84 2.00
N ILE A 551 -6.99 11.96 2.28
CA ILE A 551 -7.17 12.76 3.49
C ILE A 551 -7.75 14.14 3.15
N ALA A 552 -8.39 14.78 4.13
CA ALA A 552 -9.07 16.05 3.90
C ALA A 552 -8.11 17.23 3.65
N TYR A 553 -6.95 17.22 4.30
CA TYR A 553 -5.95 18.28 4.22
C TYR A 553 -4.61 17.82 4.81
N SER A 554 -3.56 18.59 4.55
CA SER A 554 -2.21 18.38 5.09
C SER A 554 -1.60 19.68 5.58
N VAL A 555 -0.60 19.55 6.45
CA VAL A 555 0.31 20.64 6.79
C VAL A 555 1.45 20.65 5.79
N LYS A 556 1.82 21.84 5.33
CA LYS A 556 2.86 22.03 4.33
C LYS A 556 3.89 23.06 4.79
N PHE A 557 5.12 22.87 4.30
CA PHE A 557 6.22 23.80 4.48
C PHE A 557 6.93 24.06 3.14
N TRP A 558 7.13 25.33 2.80
CA TRP A 558 7.69 25.77 1.51
C TRP A 558 8.57 27.01 1.67
N LYS A 559 9.34 27.36 0.63
CA LYS A 559 10.05 28.64 0.55
C LYS A 559 9.20 29.68 -0.16
#